data_AF-A0A6S7JVB0-F1
#
_entry.id   AF-A0A6S7JVB0-F1
#
_cell.length_a   1.000
_cell.length_b   1.000
_cell.length_c   1.000
_cell.angle_alpha   90.00
_cell.angle_beta   90.00
_cell.angle_gamma   90.00
#
_symmetry.space_group_name_H-M   'P 1'
#
loop_
_entity.id
_entity.type
_entity.pdbx_description
1 polymer ?
#
loop_
_entity_poly.entity_id
_entity_poly.type
_entity_poly.pdbx_seq_one_letter_code
_entity_poly.pdbx_strand_id
1 'polypeptide(L)'
;MTRDKSVISEQTGVFRTNCMDCLDRTNVVQSMLARESLQQQFEGFGILMKGEKVQNCSSFEYIYKNAWADNADACSNQYAGTGALKTDFTRTGKRTRWGLLQDGYNSMIRYYKNNFSDGFRQDAIDLFLGNYIVQPSEGISKPSPLQIKKDWRYML
;
A
#
# COMPACT_ATOMS: atom_id res chain seq x y z
N MET A 1 -27.14 -12.49 1.78
CA MET A 1 -28.25 -12.94 0.92
C MET A 1 -29.21 -13.73 1.77
N THR A 2 -30.46 -13.30 1.86
CA THR A 2 -31.55 -14.10 2.45
C THR A 2 -31.81 -15.34 1.59
N ARG A 3 -32.57 -16.32 2.11
CA ARG A 3 -33.04 -17.49 1.33
C ARG A 3 -33.79 -17.09 0.05
N ASP A 4 -34.22 -15.83 -0.02
CA ASP A 4 -35.04 -15.24 -1.08
C ASP A 4 -34.19 -14.42 -2.08
N LYS A 5 -32.86 -14.45 -1.94
CA LYS A 5 -31.88 -13.68 -2.74
C LYS A 5 -32.07 -12.16 -2.69
N SER A 6 -32.76 -11.62 -1.68
CA SER A 6 -32.91 -10.17 -1.52
C SER A 6 -31.64 -9.53 -0.94
N VAL A 7 -31.34 -8.32 -1.42
CA VAL A 7 -30.25 -7.48 -0.91
C VAL A 7 -30.69 -6.89 0.43
N ILE A 8 -29.87 -7.08 1.46
CA ILE A 8 -30.20 -6.68 2.84
C ILE A 8 -29.74 -5.25 3.14
N SER A 9 -28.60 -4.85 2.58
CA SER A 9 -28.02 -3.52 2.74
C SER A 9 -27.02 -3.26 1.62
N GLU A 10 -26.89 -2.00 1.22
CA GLU A 10 -25.95 -1.53 0.22
C GLU A 10 -25.03 -0.47 0.82
N GLN A 11 -23.76 -0.48 0.42
CA GLN A 11 -22.80 0.53 0.83
C GLN A 11 -23.07 1.84 0.08
N THR A 12 -23.41 2.90 0.82
CA THR A 12 -23.78 4.21 0.26
C THR A 12 -22.64 5.22 0.23
N GLY A 13 -21.49 4.89 0.81
CA GLY A 13 -20.35 5.81 0.92
C GLY A 13 -19.01 5.12 1.08
N VAL A 14 -17.93 5.89 0.90
CA VAL A 14 -16.55 5.39 0.97
C VAL A 14 -15.67 6.33 1.78
N PHE A 15 -14.71 5.76 2.53
CA PHE A 15 -13.66 6.52 3.18
C PHE A 15 -12.46 6.62 2.26
N ARG A 16 -12.05 7.84 1.90
CA ARG A 16 -10.80 8.08 1.19
C ARG A 16 -9.73 8.59 2.16
N THR A 17 -8.68 7.81 2.33
CA THR A 17 -7.52 8.18 3.15
C THR A 17 -6.35 8.53 2.23
N ASN A 18 -5.86 9.77 2.32
CA ASN A 18 -4.63 10.20 1.67
C ASN A 18 -3.56 10.44 2.75
N CYS A 19 -2.31 10.13 2.45
CA CYS A 19 -1.17 10.54 3.28
C CYS A 19 -0.06 11.05 2.37
N MET A 20 0.51 12.21 2.75
CA MET A 20 1.56 12.87 1.97
C MET A 20 2.91 12.12 2.06
N ASP A 21 3.20 11.45 3.19
CA ASP A 21 4.57 10.97 3.45
C ASP A 21 4.75 9.44 3.51
N CYS A 22 3.70 8.62 3.72
CA CYS A 22 3.84 7.16 3.63
C CYS A 22 2.52 6.39 3.56
N LEU A 23 2.53 5.35 2.72
CA LEU A 23 1.48 4.34 2.57
C LEU A 23 1.21 3.56 3.88
N ASP A 24 2.20 3.48 4.76
CA ASP A 24 2.10 2.72 6.00
C ASP A 24 1.08 3.35 6.98
N ARG A 25 0.95 4.69 7.00
CA ARG A 25 -0.04 5.38 7.85
C ARG A 25 -1.47 5.24 7.34
N THR A 26 -1.67 5.23 6.02
CA THR A 26 -3.01 4.98 5.46
C THR A 26 -3.46 3.55 5.73
N ASN A 27 -2.57 2.55 5.60
CA ASN A 27 -2.93 1.15 5.82
C ASN A 27 -3.41 0.91 7.27
N VAL A 28 -2.77 1.54 8.26
CA VAL A 28 -3.21 1.45 9.66
C VAL A 28 -4.62 1.99 9.84
N VAL A 29 -4.91 3.20 9.34
CA VAL A 29 -6.24 3.81 9.45
C VAL A 29 -7.30 2.96 8.73
N GLN A 30 -7.00 2.49 7.53
CA GLN A 30 -7.89 1.62 6.76
C GLN A 30 -8.17 0.31 7.50
N SER A 31 -7.16 -0.30 8.13
CA SER A 31 -7.33 -1.52 8.93
C SER A 31 -8.19 -1.30 10.18
N MET A 32 -8.23 -0.08 10.74
CA MET A 32 -9.10 0.23 11.87
C MET A 32 -10.56 0.39 11.39
N LEU A 33 -10.77 1.13 10.30
CA LEU A 33 -12.10 1.32 9.71
C LEU A 33 -12.72 -0.02 9.27
N ALA A 34 -11.92 -0.88 8.64
CA ALA A 34 -12.37 -2.21 8.22
C ALA A 34 -12.73 -3.10 9.42
N ARG A 35 -12.01 -2.99 10.54
CA ARG A 35 -12.32 -3.76 11.75
C ARG A 35 -13.66 -3.33 12.34
N GLU A 36 -13.92 -2.04 12.44
CA GLU A 36 -15.22 -1.53 12.92
C GLU A 36 -16.36 -1.94 12.00
N SER A 37 -16.15 -1.95 10.68
CA SER A 37 -17.14 -2.47 9.73
C SER A 37 -17.41 -3.96 9.92
N LEU A 38 -16.36 -4.77 10.13
CA LEU A 38 -16.49 -6.21 10.38
C LEU A 38 -17.20 -6.51 11.71
N GLN A 39 -16.92 -5.73 12.76
CA GLN A 39 -17.62 -5.84 14.04
C GLN A 39 -19.13 -5.69 13.82
N GLN A 40 -19.56 -4.64 13.13
CA GLN A 40 -20.99 -4.40 12.84
C GLN A 40 -21.61 -5.51 11.98
N GLN A 41 -20.86 -6.03 10.99
CA GLN A 41 -21.33 -7.13 10.15
C GLN A 41 -21.51 -8.42 10.96
N PHE A 42 -20.56 -8.75 11.84
CA PHE A 42 -20.65 -9.96 12.67
C PHE A 42 -21.76 -9.88 13.72
N GLU A 43 -21.98 -8.71 14.32
CA GLU A 43 -23.16 -8.46 15.16
C GLU A 43 -24.46 -8.60 14.36
N GLY A 44 -24.52 -8.02 13.15
CA GLY A 44 -25.68 -8.11 12.27
C GLY A 44 -26.00 -9.54 11.79
N PHE A 45 -24.98 -10.39 11.65
CA PHE A 45 -25.14 -11.82 11.32
C PHE A 45 -25.36 -12.72 12.55
N GLY A 46 -25.33 -12.16 13.76
CA GLY A 46 -25.46 -12.94 15.00
C GLY A 46 -24.26 -13.86 15.28
N ILE A 47 -23.11 -13.58 14.66
CA ILE A 47 -21.84 -14.29 14.93
C ILE A 47 -21.25 -13.80 16.26
N LEU A 48 -21.38 -12.50 16.54
CA LEU A 48 -20.99 -11.89 17.81
C LEU A 48 -22.22 -11.43 18.59
N MET A 49 -22.21 -11.66 19.90
CA MET A 49 -23.20 -11.11 20.80
C MET A 49 -22.92 -9.63 21.10
N LYS A 50 -23.98 -8.90 21.47
CA LYS A 50 -23.88 -7.48 21.82
C LYS A 50 -22.90 -7.28 22.99
N GLY A 51 -21.79 -6.60 22.72
CA GLY A 51 -20.71 -6.35 23.70
C GLY A 51 -19.48 -7.24 23.53
N GLU A 52 -19.54 -8.30 22.73
CA GLU A 52 -18.35 -9.04 22.32
C GLU A 52 -17.58 -8.25 21.28
N LYS A 53 -16.26 -8.16 21.42
CA LYS A 53 -15.40 -7.50 20.45
C LYS A 53 -14.66 -8.52 19.61
N VAL A 54 -14.60 -8.31 18.31
CA VAL A 54 -13.75 -9.06 17.36
C VAL A 54 -12.31 -9.18 17.88
N GLN A 55 -11.83 -8.12 18.54
CA GLN A 55 -10.48 -8.03 19.11
C GLN A 55 -10.19 -9.06 20.21
N ASN A 56 -11.23 -9.56 20.87
CA ASN A 56 -11.10 -10.55 21.93
C ASN A 56 -10.95 -11.97 21.37
N CYS A 57 -11.31 -12.19 20.10
CA CYS A 57 -11.11 -13.45 19.40
C CYS A 57 -9.66 -13.54 18.89
N SER A 58 -8.77 -14.12 19.70
CA SER A 58 -7.33 -14.19 19.43
C SER A 58 -6.96 -14.82 18.09
N SER A 59 -7.66 -15.89 17.70
CA SER A 59 -7.46 -16.57 16.41
C SER A 59 -7.82 -15.68 15.23
N PHE A 60 -8.95 -14.98 15.31
CA PHE A 60 -9.37 -14.03 14.28
C PHE A 60 -8.42 -12.84 14.19
N GLU A 61 -8.07 -12.23 15.33
CA GLU A 61 -7.15 -11.09 15.35
C GLU A 61 -5.78 -11.43 14.76
N TYR A 62 -5.29 -12.65 15.00
CA TYR A 62 -4.05 -13.11 14.38
C TYR A 62 -4.15 -13.15 12.86
N ILE A 63 -5.22 -13.74 12.32
CA ILE A 63 -5.44 -13.81 10.86
C ILE A 63 -5.62 -12.40 10.29
N TYR A 64 -6.43 -11.57 10.94
CA TYR A 64 -6.71 -10.20 10.51
C TYR A 64 -5.45 -9.35 10.42
N LYS A 65 -4.61 -9.37 11.46
CA LYS A 65 -3.36 -8.60 11.48
C LYS A 65 -2.38 -9.07 10.41
N ASN A 66 -2.28 -10.38 10.18
CA ASN A 66 -1.43 -10.91 9.12
C ASN A 66 -1.92 -10.49 7.72
N ALA A 67 -3.22 -10.59 7.46
CA ALA A 67 -3.79 -10.17 6.18
C ALA A 67 -3.54 -8.69 5.88
N TRP A 68 -3.69 -7.82 6.89
CA TRP A 68 -3.42 -6.37 6.74
C TRP A 68 -1.94 -6.03 6.67
N ALA A 69 -1.06 -6.84 7.26
CA ALA A 69 0.38 -6.72 7.08
C ALA A 69 0.80 -7.11 5.65
N ASP A 70 0.28 -8.22 5.14
CA ASP A 70 0.58 -8.68 3.77
C ASP A 70 0.01 -7.71 2.72
N ASN A 71 -1.16 -7.11 2.97
CA ASN A 71 -1.69 -6.02 2.15
C ASN A 71 -0.76 -4.80 2.12
N ALA A 72 -0.26 -4.37 3.29
CA ALA A 72 0.71 -3.29 3.36
C ALA A 72 1.97 -3.61 2.56
N ASP A 73 2.52 -4.82 2.69
CA ASP A 73 3.70 -5.26 1.95
C ASP A 73 3.45 -5.23 0.44
N ALA A 74 2.32 -5.73 -0.03
CA ALA A 74 1.95 -5.72 -1.44
C ALA A 74 1.83 -4.29 -2.00
N CYS A 75 1.09 -3.41 -1.30
CA CYS A 75 0.93 -2.01 -1.71
C CYS A 75 2.28 -1.27 -1.69
N SER A 76 3.13 -1.53 -0.69
CA SER A 76 4.46 -0.94 -0.59
C SER A 76 5.36 -1.40 -1.75
N ASN A 77 5.28 -2.68 -2.13
CA ASN A 77 6.06 -3.20 -3.23
C ASN A 77 5.65 -2.56 -4.56
N GLN A 78 4.35 -2.32 -4.77
CA GLN A 78 3.88 -1.62 -5.95
C GLN A 78 4.36 -0.17 -5.99
N TYR A 79 4.27 0.55 -4.87
CA TYR A 79 4.60 1.97 -4.83
C TYR A 79 6.10 2.24 -4.82
N ALA A 80 6.85 1.53 -3.97
CA ALA A 80 8.27 1.81 -3.72
C ALA A 80 9.21 0.66 -4.10
N GLY A 81 8.69 -0.49 -4.52
CA GLY A 81 9.49 -1.66 -4.88
C GLY A 81 10.19 -2.32 -3.69
N THR A 82 9.73 -2.08 -2.47
CA THR A 82 10.24 -2.70 -1.23
C THR A 82 9.07 -3.18 -0.38
N GLY A 83 9.33 -4.07 0.58
CA GLY A 83 8.35 -4.37 1.64
C GLY A 83 7.96 -3.13 2.44
N ALA A 84 6.83 -3.20 3.16
CA ALA A 84 6.32 -2.11 3.98
C ALA A 84 7.24 -1.85 5.18
N LEU A 85 7.21 -0.60 5.67
CA LEU A 85 7.89 -0.27 6.93
C LEU A 85 6.93 -0.58 8.09
N LYS A 86 7.48 -0.94 9.25
CA LYS A 86 6.75 -1.25 10.49
C LYS A 86 5.83 -2.47 10.41
N THR A 87 6.12 -3.43 9.53
CA THR A 87 5.41 -4.72 9.48
C THR A 87 5.44 -5.46 10.81
N ASP A 88 6.50 -5.28 11.61
CA ASP A 88 6.64 -5.85 12.94
C ASP A 88 5.61 -5.27 13.94
N PHE A 89 5.38 -3.96 13.89
CA PHE A 89 4.36 -3.28 14.70
C PHE A 89 2.95 -3.74 14.32
N THR A 90 2.64 -3.88 13.03
CA THR A 90 1.34 -4.38 12.57
C THR A 90 1.12 -5.86 12.94
N ARG A 91 2.16 -6.71 12.84
CA ARG A 91 2.08 -8.15 13.18
C ARG A 91 2.03 -8.43 14.68
N THR A 92 2.80 -7.72 15.49
CA THR A 92 3.03 -8.10 16.90
C THR A 92 2.60 -7.04 17.93
N GLY A 93 2.27 -5.82 17.49
CA GLY A 93 1.90 -4.72 18.38
C GLY A 93 3.06 -4.17 19.23
N LYS A 94 4.28 -4.69 19.08
CA LYS A 94 5.50 -4.20 19.73
C LYS A 94 6.60 -4.00 18.70
N ARG A 95 7.40 -2.95 18.89
CA ARG A 95 8.52 -2.64 18.01
C ARG A 95 9.72 -3.50 18.40
N THR A 96 10.25 -4.27 17.45
CA THR A 96 11.39 -5.16 17.69
C THR A 96 12.68 -4.54 17.14
N ARG A 97 13.84 -4.82 17.76
CA ARG A 97 15.14 -4.31 17.26
C ARG A 97 15.45 -4.79 15.84
N TRP A 98 15.00 -6.00 15.49
CA TRP A 98 15.10 -6.55 14.14
C TRP A 98 14.19 -5.83 13.14
N GLY A 99 12.93 -5.55 13.50
CA GLY A 99 12.03 -4.75 12.67
C GLY A 99 12.56 -3.34 12.41
N LEU A 100 13.23 -2.73 13.38
CA LEU A 100 13.84 -1.41 13.22
C LEU A 100 15.03 -1.40 12.23
N LEU A 101 15.81 -2.49 12.18
CA LEU A 101 16.88 -2.66 11.19
C LEU A 101 16.33 -2.93 9.79
N GLN A 102 15.29 -3.78 9.68
CA GLN A 102 14.58 -4.05 8.43
C GLN A 102 13.96 -2.77 7.84
N ASP A 103 13.35 -1.95 8.72
CA ASP A 103 12.82 -0.63 8.37
C ASP A 103 13.91 0.31 7.85
N GLY A 104 15.08 0.30 8.48
CA GLY A 104 16.24 1.08 8.03
C GLY A 104 16.71 0.67 6.64
N TYR A 105 16.82 -0.63 6.39
CA TYR A 105 17.21 -1.17 5.08
C TYR A 105 16.19 -0.83 3.98
N ASN A 106 14.91 -1.07 4.24
CA ASN A 106 13.83 -0.71 3.31
C ASN A 106 13.82 0.81 3.05
N SER A 107 14.04 1.64 4.07
CA SER A 107 14.12 3.10 3.91
C SER A 107 15.30 3.53 3.05
N MET A 108 16.47 2.89 3.18
CA MET A 108 17.62 3.16 2.31
C MET A 108 17.35 2.77 0.86
N ILE A 109 16.73 1.62 0.62
CA ILE A 109 16.35 1.21 -0.75
C ILE A 109 15.30 2.18 -1.31
N ARG A 110 14.30 2.59 -0.53
CA ARG A 110 13.30 3.57 -0.96
C ARG A 110 13.95 4.92 -1.29
N TYR A 111 14.89 5.38 -0.47
CA TYR A 111 15.64 6.61 -0.75
C TYR A 111 16.42 6.51 -2.07
N TYR A 112 17.06 5.38 -2.33
CA TYR A 112 17.77 5.14 -3.59
C TYR A 112 16.79 5.08 -4.77
N LYS A 113 15.71 4.29 -4.68
CA LYS A 113 14.73 4.14 -5.76
C LYS A 113 14.01 5.44 -6.07
N ASN A 114 13.60 6.20 -5.05
CA ASN A 114 12.92 7.49 -5.24
C ASN A 114 13.86 8.55 -5.85
N ASN A 115 15.15 8.56 -5.50
CA ASN A 115 16.08 9.56 -6.06
C ASN A 115 16.69 9.17 -7.41
N PHE A 116 16.83 7.88 -7.71
CA PHE A 116 17.60 7.41 -8.86
C PHE A 116 16.80 6.57 -9.87
N SER A 117 15.63 6.04 -9.50
CA SER A 117 14.82 5.18 -10.38
C SER A 117 13.43 5.74 -10.69
N ASP A 118 13.04 6.85 -10.07
CA ASP A 118 11.71 7.42 -10.21
C ASP A 118 11.53 8.22 -11.51
N GLY A 119 12.61 8.86 -12.00
CA GLY A 119 12.57 9.65 -13.24
C GLY A 119 12.03 8.85 -14.43
N PHE A 120 12.55 7.63 -14.65
CA PHE A 120 12.08 6.76 -15.74
C PHE A 120 10.62 6.30 -15.57
N ARG A 121 10.15 6.14 -14.32
CA ARG A 121 8.74 5.80 -14.05
C ARG A 121 7.81 6.96 -14.35
N GLN A 122 8.19 8.16 -13.89
CA GLN A 122 7.42 9.37 -14.13
C GLN A 122 7.34 9.67 -15.64
N ASP A 123 8.46 9.55 -16.34
CA ASP A 123 8.58 9.66 -17.78
C ASP A 123 7.65 8.68 -18.54
N ALA A 124 7.59 7.41 -18.10
CA ALA A 124 6.71 6.40 -18.69
C ALA A 124 5.23 6.69 -18.44
N ILE A 125 4.88 7.19 -17.25
CA ILE A 125 3.52 7.61 -16.89
C ILE A 125 3.10 8.81 -17.75
N ASP A 126 3.97 9.80 -17.91
CA ASP A 126 3.68 11.00 -18.70
C ASP A 126 3.52 10.69 -20.20
N LEU A 127 4.28 9.73 -20.74
CA LEU A 127 4.06 9.21 -22.08
C LEU A 127 2.71 8.49 -22.21
N PHE A 128 2.39 7.59 -21.27
CA PHE A 128 1.16 6.80 -21.32
C PHE A 128 -0.12 7.66 -21.16
N LEU A 129 -0.08 8.66 -20.28
CA LEU A 129 -1.20 9.57 -20.05
C LEU A 129 -1.30 10.67 -21.12
N GLY A 130 -0.34 10.76 -22.04
CA GLY A 130 -0.31 11.77 -23.11
C GLY A 130 0.12 13.16 -22.64
N ASN A 131 0.66 13.28 -21.42
CA ASN A 131 1.29 14.51 -20.93
C ASN A 131 2.58 14.82 -21.71
N TYR A 132 3.22 13.78 -22.26
CA TYR A 132 4.36 13.90 -23.16
C TYR A 132 4.00 13.36 -24.56
N ILE A 133 4.21 14.18 -25.60
CA ILE A 133 3.97 13.82 -27.00
C ILE A 133 5.32 13.69 -27.70
N VAL A 134 5.63 12.48 -28.17
CA VAL A 134 6.87 12.20 -28.93
C VAL A 134 6.84 12.96 -30.25
N GLN A 135 7.81 13.83 -30.47
CA GLN A 135 7.94 14.52 -31.75
C GLN A 135 8.64 13.61 -32.78
N PRO A 136 8.26 13.63 -34.06
CA PRO A 136 8.91 12.81 -35.10
C PRO A 136 10.43 13.03 -35.25
N SER A 137 10.92 14.19 -34.81
CA SER A 137 12.35 14.56 -34.82
C SER A 137 13.15 14.06 -33.61
N GLU A 138 12.49 13.54 -32.57
CA GLU A 138 13.14 13.02 -31.36
C GLU A 138 13.78 11.65 -31.62
N GLY A 139 15.01 11.47 -31.18
CA GLY A 139 15.84 10.29 -31.48
C GLY A 139 16.52 10.31 -32.86
N ILE A 140 16.19 11.29 -33.72
CA ILE A 140 16.78 11.44 -35.06
C ILE A 140 17.62 12.73 -35.15
N SER A 141 17.00 13.90 -34.91
CA SER A 141 17.68 15.20 -34.99
C SER A 141 17.77 15.93 -33.65
N LYS A 142 17.00 15.51 -32.65
CA LYS A 142 17.08 15.97 -31.26
C LYS A 142 17.17 14.76 -30.32
N PRO A 143 18.02 14.77 -29.28
CA PRO A 143 18.09 13.68 -28.33
C PRO A 143 16.74 13.51 -27.62
N SER A 144 16.30 12.27 -27.43
CA SER A 144 15.07 12.00 -26.70
C SER A 144 15.27 12.38 -25.22
N PRO A 145 14.33 13.07 -24.57
CA PRO A 145 14.41 13.32 -23.13
C PRO A 145 14.34 12.03 -22.30
N LEU A 146 13.83 10.93 -22.88
CA LEU A 146 13.82 9.59 -22.32
C LEU A 146 15.15 8.84 -22.51
N GLN A 147 16.11 9.46 -23.22
CA GLN A 147 17.40 8.85 -23.48
C GLN A 147 18.22 8.80 -22.18
N ILE A 148 18.44 7.59 -21.68
CA ILE A 148 19.27 7.36 -20.49
C ILE A 148 20.69 7.86 -20.79
N LYS A 149 21.08 9.00 -20.19
CA LYS A 149 22.47 9.41 -20.14
C LYS A 149 23.19 8.45 -19.19
N LYS A 150 23.93 7.50 -19.78
CA LYS A 150 24.85 6.64 -19.02
C LYS A 150 25.96 7.51 -18.46
N ASP A 151 25.79 7.95 -17.22
CA ASP A 151 26.80 8.65 -16.46
C ASP A 151 27.63 7.67 -15.60
N TRP A 152 28.72 8.16 -15.00
CA TRP A 152 29.65 7.34 -14.18
C TRP A 152 28.98 6.51 -13.07
N ARG A 153 27.77 6.90 -12.65
CA ARG A 153 26.92 6.19 -11.67
C ARG A 153 26.38 4.84 -12.17
N TYR A 154 26.50 4.52 -13.47
CA TYR A 154 26.05 3.25 -14.08
C TYR A 154 27.22 2.29 -14.39
N MET A 155 28.44 2.59 -13.93
CA MET A 155 29.65 1.77 -14.15
C MET A 155 30.12 0.99 -12.89
N LEU A 156 29.29 0.92 -11.85
CA LEU A 156 29.47 0.07 -10.66
C LEU A 156 28.27 -0.87 -10.53
#